data_AF-S7NUH6-F1
#
_entry.id   AF-S7NUH6-F1
#
_cell.length_a   1.000
_cell.length_b   1.000
_cell.length_c   1.000
_cell.angle_alpha   90.00
_cell.angle_beta   90.00
_cell.angle_gamma   90.00
#
_symmetry.space_group_name_H-M   'P 1'
#
loop_
_entity.id
_entity.type
_entity.pdbx_description
1 polymer ?
#
loop_
_entity_poly.entity_id
_entity_poly.type
_entity_poly.pdbx_seq_one_letter_code
_entity_poly.pdbx_strand_id
1 'polypeptide(L)' 'VSPTPGCIRALMKMLYCPYCRGLPTVRPCNNYCLNVMKGCLANQADLDTEWNLFIGKEHLNSSRNRNVGTCLMAGSKL' A
#
# COMPACT_ATOMS: atom_id res chain seq x y z
N VAL A 1 -5.80 -0.48 11.86
CA VAL A 1 -4.39 -0.48 12.33
C VAL A 1 -3.90 0.96 12.28
N SER A 2 -3.49 1.54 13.40
CA SER A 2 -3.02 2.93 13.43
C SER A 2 -1.53 3.01 13.06
N PRO A 3 -1.07 4.06 12.36
CA PRO A 3 0.35 4.22 12.04
C PRO A 3 1.20 4.38 13.31
N THR A 4 2.40 3.78 13.31
CA THR A 4 3.32 3.94 14.44
C THR A 4 3.82 5.39 14.53
N PRO A 5 4.24 5.87 15.72
CA PRO A 5 4.86 7.20 15.83
C PRO A 5 6.07 7.39 14.91
N GLY A 6 6.82 6.31 14.62
CA GLY A 6 7.92 6.32 13.65
C GLY A 6 7.44 6.60 12.23
N CYS A 7 6.37 5.91 11.81
CA CYS A 7 5.73 6.13 10.51
C CYS A 7 5.20 7.57 10.37
N ILE A 8 4.51 8.09 11.39
CA ILE A 8 3.98 9.47 11.37
C ILE A 8 5.12 10.48 11.17
N ARG A 9 6.24 10.33 11.89
CA ARG A 9 7.41 11.20 11.71
C ARG A 9 8.03 11.09 10.32
N ALA A 10 8.10 9.88 9.76
CA ALA A 10 8.65 9.66 8.42
C ALA A 10 7.76 10.28 7.33
N LEU A 11 6.44 10.08 7.42
CA LEU A 11 5.45 10.70 6.53
C LEU A 11 5.48 12.23 6.62
N MET A 12 5.54 12.78 7.84
CA MET A 12 5.66 14.23 8.03
C MET A 12 6.90 14.80 7.35
N LYS A 13 8.05 14.13 7.50
CA LYS A 13 9.29 14.55 6.82
C LYS A 13 9.17 14.49 5.30
N MET A 14 8.56 13.44 4.78
CA MET A 14 8.42 13.23 3.34
C MET A 14 7.47 14.24 2.69
N LEU A 15 6.36 14.57 3.35
CA LEU A 15 5.28 15.38 2.76
C LEU A 15 5.38 16.87 3.11
N TYR A 16 5.78 17.21 4.33
CA TYR A 16 5.65 18.59 4.84
C TYR A 16 6.98 19.34 5.00
N CYS A 17 8.11 18.65 5.18
CA CYS A 17 9.40 19.35 5.25
C CYS A 17 9.77 20.18 4.02
N PRO A 18 9.35 19.86 2.76
CA PRO A 18 9.59 20.74 1.62
C PRO A 18 8.98 22.13 1.82
N TYR A 19 7.79 22.23 2.41
CA TYR A 19 7.15 23.51 2.74
C TYR A 19 7.98 24.31 3.75
N CYS A 20 8.47 23.65 4.80
CA CYS A 20 9.33 24.30 5.81
C CYS A 20 10.67 24.78 5.24
N ARG A 21 11.11 24.24 4.09
CA ARG A 21 12.36 24.63 3.42
C ARG A 21 12.14 25.55 2.22
N GLY A 22 10.93 26.06 2.01
CA GLY A 22 10.63 26.95 0.88
C GLY A 22 10.62 26.24 -0.48
N LEU A 23 10.41 24.92 -0.51
CA LEU A 23 10.36 24.09 -1.72
C LEU A 23 8.98 23.41 -1.89
N PRO A 24 7.86 24.17 -1.93
CA PRO A 24 6.50 23.60 -1.87
C PRO A 24 6.10 22.77 -3.09
N THR A 25 6.77 22.96 -4.24
CA THR A 25 6.45 22.26 -5.50
C THR A 25 7.22 20.95 -5.66
N VAL A 26 8.21 20.69 -4.81
CA VAL A 26 9.07 19.51 -4.91
C VAL A 26 8.30 18.28 -4.44
N ARG A 27 8.19 17.30 -5.33
CA ARG A 27 7.61 15.99 -5.01
C ARG A 27 8.69 15.07 -4.41
N PRO A 28 8.33 14.22 -3.43
CA PRO A 28 9.27 13.22 -2.92
C PRO A 28 9.70 12.26 -4.03
N CYS A 29 10.98 11.85 -4.01
CA CYS A 29 11.51 10.85 -4.93
C CYS A 29 10.73 9.54 -4.80
N ASN A 30 10.52 8.82 -5.90
CA ASN A 30 9.75 7.57 -5.91
C ASN A 30 10.31 6.55 -4.89
N ASN A 31 11.62 6.29 -4.91
CA ASN A 31 12.27 5.40 -3.94
C ASN A 31 12.13 5.87 -2.48
N TYR A 32 12.14 7.19 -2.24
CA TYR A 32 11.96 7.70 -0.89
C TYR A 32 10.54 7.44 -0.38
N CYS A 33 9.54 7.67 -1.24
CA CYS A 33 8.15 7.34 -0.95
C CYS A 33 7.95 5.85 -0.64
N LEU A 34 8.46 4.98 -1.52
CA LEU A 34 8.36 3.54 -1.34
C LEU A 34 9.01 3.07 -0.04
N ASN A 35 10.19 3.60 0.32
CA ASN A 35 10.87 3.22 1.55
C ASN A 35 10.09 3.65 2.81
N VAL A 36 9.50 4.85 2.81
CA VAL A 36 8.64 5.31 3.92
C VAL A 36 7.40 4.43 4.03
N MET A 37 6.71 4.17 2.91
CA MET A 37 5.47 3.38 2.91
C MET A 37 5.71 1.92 3.30
N LYS A 38 6.81 1.29 2.83
CA LYS A 38 7.20 -0.05 3.26
C LYS A 38 7.40 -0.15 4.77
N GLY A 39 8.06 0.83 5.38
CA GLY A 39 8.22 0.88 6.84
C GLY A 39 6.90 1.09 7.58
N CYS A 40 5.98 1.87 7.02
CA CYS A 40 4.66 2.13 7.59
C CYS A 40 3.72 0.93 7.51
N LEU A 41 3.82 0.15 6.44
CA LEU A 41 2.91 -0.95 6.10
C LEU A 41 3.53 -2.34 6.31
N ALA A 42 4.63 -2.44 7.06
CA ALA A 42 5.34 -3.70 7.29
C ALA A 42 4.41 -4.81 7.82
N ASN A 43 3.59 -4.50 8.83
CA ASN A 43 2.65 -5.46 9.42
C ASN A 43 1.56 -5.93 8.44
N GLN A 44 1.21 -5.10 7.45
CA GLN A 44 0.25 -5.44 6.40
C GLN A 44 0.92 -6.29 5.32
N ALA A 45 2.19 -6.01 5.01
CA ALA A 45 2.96 -6.75 4.03
C ALA A 45 3.20 -8.21 4.47
N ASP A 46 3.24 -8.50 5.76
CA ASP A 46 3.35 -9.87 6.29
C ASP A 46 2.18 -10.76 5.84
N LEU A 47 1.00 -10.19 5.62
CA LEU A 47 -0.19 -10.92 5.17
C LEU A 47 -0.31 -11.00 3.64
N ASP A 48 0.52 -10.29 2.88
CA ASP A 48 0.38 -10.18 1.42
C ASP A 48 0.48 -11.56 0.73
N THR A 49 1.41 -12.41 1.17
CA THR A 49 1.58 -13.76 0.62
C THR A 49 0.33 -14.62 0.83
N GLU A 50 -0.18 -14.70 2.05
CA GLU A 50 -1.35 -15.52 2.38
C GLU A 50 -2.61 -14.99 1.71
N TRP A 51 -2.75 -13.66 1.64
CA TRP A 51 -3.83 -13.01 0.92
C TRP A 51 -3.81 -13.36 -0.57
N ASN A 52 -2.65 -13.28 -1.23
CA ASN A 52 -2.51 -13.65 -2.63
C ASN A 52 -2.77 -15.14 -2.88
N LEU A 53 -2.42 -16.02 -1.94
CA LEU A 53 -2.76 -17.44 -2.00
C LEU A 53 -4.27 -17.67 -1.87
N PHE A 54 -4.95 -16.95 -0.97
CA PHE A 54 -6.40 -17.04 -0.81
C PHE A 54 -7.13 -16.56 -2.07
N ILE A 55 -6.77 -15.39 -2.60
CA ILE A 55 -7.34 -14.84 -3.83
C ILE A 55 -7.01 -15.71 -5.05
N GLY A 56 -5.80 -16.25 -5.15
CA GLY A 56 -5.43 -17.19 -6.21
C GLY A 56 -6.26 -18.47 -6.17
N LYS A 57 -6.52 -19.01 -4.96
CA LYS A 57 -7.46 -20.13 -4.75
C LYS A 57 -8.89 -19.74 -5.09
N GLU A 58 -9.31 -18.52 -4.77
CA GLU A 58 -10.62 -17.99 -5.17
C GLU A 58 -10.75 -17.91 -6.70
N HIS A 59 -9.75 -17.42 -7.43
CA HIS A 59 -9.77 -17.39 -8.89
C HIS A 59 -9.81 -18.80 -9.52
N LEU A 60 -9.08 -19.76 -8.95
CA LEU A 60 -9.15 -21.16 -9.36
C LEU A 60 -10.53 -21.78 -9.07
N ASN A 61 -11.13 -21.48 -7.91
CA ASN A 61 -12.48 -21.94 -7.54
C ASN A 61 -13.61 -21.19 -8.29
N SER A 62 -13.39 -19.94 -8.68
CA SER A 62 -14.30 -19.10 -9.46
C SER A 62 -14.34 -19.54 -10.93
N SER A 63 -13.23 -20.05 -11.46
CA SER A 63 -13.21 -20.75 -12.75
C SER A 63 -14.07 -22.04 -12.75
N ARG A 64 -14.34 -22.61 -11.55
CA ARG A 64 -15.29 -23.70 -11.34
C ARG A 64 -16.74 -23.22 -11.12
N ASN A 65 -16.96 -21.92 -10.86
CA ASN A 65 -18.26 -21.31 -10.57
C ASN A 65 -18.49 -20.03 -11.40
N ARG A 66 -18.38 -20.13 -12.73
CA ARG A 66 -18.43 -19.01 -13.69
C ARG A 66 -19.79 -18.30 -13.86
N ASN A 67 -20.62 -18.19 -12.81
CA ASN A 67 -21.84 -17.37 -12.88
C ASN A 67 -21.91 -16.22 -11.86
N VAL A 68 -20.91 -15.99 -11.00
CA VAL A 68 -20.98 -14.90 -10.00
C VAL A 68 -19.58 -14.27 -9.77
N GLY A 69 -19.35 -13.00 -10.14
CA GLY A 69 -18.41 -12.17 -9.36
C GLY A 69 -17.22 -11.45 -10.04
N THR A 70 -17.21 -11.16 -11.34
CA THR A 70 -16.06 -10.50 -12.01
C THR A 70 -15.79 -9.02 -11.66
N CYS A 71 -16.53 -8.38 -10.75
CA CYS A 71 -16.41 -6.92 -10.54
C CYS A 71 -15.54 -6.44 -9.36
N LEU A 72 -15.03 -7.28 -8.45
CA LEU A 72 -14.46 -6.76 -7.19
C LEU A 72 -12.96 -6.36 -7.21
N MET A 73 -12.17 -6.74 -8.21
CA MET A 73 -10.70 -6.80 -8.04
C MET A 73 -9.90 -5.65 -8.71
N ALA A 74 -10.56 -4.55 -9.11
CA ALA A 74 -9.85 -3.41 -9.73
C ALA A 74 -9.29 -2.38 -8.71
N GLY A 75 -9.61 -2.49 -7.41
CA GLY A 75 -9.31 -1.43 -6.43
C GLY A 75 -8.03 -1.60 -5.59
N SER A 76 -7.36 -2.76 -5.64
CA SER A 76 -6.37 -3.14 -4.59
C SER A 76 -4.90 -2.99 -4.99
N LYS A 77 -4.61 -2.58 -6.23
CA LYS A 77 -3.25 -2.27 -6.70
C LYS A 77 -3.11 -0.76 -6.81
N LEU A 78 -3.01 -0.11 -5.65
CA LEU A 78 -2.36 1.19 -5.53
C LEU A 78 -0.85 0.98 -5.36
#